data_AF-A0A6H1LIB7-F1
#
_entry.id   AF-A0A6H1LIB7-F1
#
_cell.length_a   1.000
_cell.length_b   1.000
_cell.length_c   1.000
_cell.angle_alpha   90.00
_cell.angle_beta   90.00
_cell.angle_gamma   90.00
#
_symmetry.space_group_name_H-M   'P 1'
#
loop_
_entity.id
_entity.type
_entity.pdbx_description
1 polymer ?
#
loop_
_entity_poly.entity_id
_entity_poly.type
_entity_poly.pdbx_seq_one_letter_code
_entity_poly.pdbx_strand_id
1 'polypeptide(L)'
;MRSVSEALKSEVYVALARADVYRQGDIDGTLLDRADRVTAQAGDLLHRTEGLVPRQRRLPLVRDVGSYVAIRLTGQIRDYYRPRAALMSRRCTAVRRCEVSLAVVASGLGAVAGVYGTDSAALWVATVTTVTATVTAHAAAARYAYQELEFSRTAAELESLLARRSAGAGADREQPADGARSDDAFISRCELVISAQNEAWMAKWAAD
;
A
#
# COMPACT_ATOMS: atom_id res chain seq x y z
N MET A 1 -0.47 11.25 -9.54
CA MET A 1 -0.99 12.04 -8.38
C MET A 1 -0.68 11.41 -7.03
N ARG A 2 -1.08 10.15 -6.78
CA ARG A 2 -0.85 9.49 -5.48
C ARG A 2 0.64 9.28 -5.16
N SER A 3 1.44 8.84 -6.13
CA SER A 3 2.90 8.67 -5.99
C SER A 3 3.60 9.99 -5.64
N VAL A 4 3.35 11.06 -6.41
CA VAL A 4 3.88 12.41 -6.18
C VAL A 4 3.53 12.94 -4.79
N SER A 5 2.27 12.80 -4.38
CA SER A 5 1.83 13.20 -3.03
C SER A 5 2.54 12.43 -1.93
N GLU A 6 2.91 11.18 -2.16
CA GLU A 6 3.67 10.40 -1.17
C GLU A 6 5.15 10.76 -1.17
N ALA A 7 5.75 11.01 -2.33
CA ALA A 7 7.12 11.51 -2.44
C ALA A 7 7.30 12.84 -1.70
N LEU A 8 6.37 13.79 -1.88
CA LEU A 8 6.39 15.06 -1.14
C LEU A 8 6.22 14.86 0.37
N LYS A 9 5.35 13.93 0.81
CA LYS A 9 5.23 13.61 2.24
C LYS A 9 6.50 13.00 2.80
N SER A 10 7.15 12.10 2.05
CA SER A 10 8.41 11.49 2.44
C SER A 10 9.44 12.57 2.74
N GLU A 11 9.66 13.51 1.81
CA GLU A 11 10.60 14.62 2.01
C GLU A 11 10.26 15.44 3.27
N VAL A 12 8.98 15.73 3.52
CA VAL A 12 8.55 16.42 4.75
C VAL A 12 8.87 15.60 6.00
N TYR A 13 8.63 14.29 6.01
CA TYR A 13 8.91 13.45 7.17
C TYR A 13 10.42 13.30 7.44
N VAL A 14 11.24 13.16 6.40
CA VAL A 14 12.71 13.10 6.53
C VAL A 14 13.26 14.43 7.04
N ALA A 15 12.76 15.55 6.51
CA ALA A 15 13.15 16.89 6.96
C ALA A 15 12.77 17.14 8.43
N LEU A 16 11.54 16.82 8.82
CA LEU A 16 11.07 16.98 10.20
C LEU A 16 11.81 16.07 11.18
N ALA A 17 12.22 14.88 10.76
CA ALA A 17 13.03 13.96 11.56
C ALA A 17 14.51 14.37 11.65
N ARG A 18 14.92 15.42 10.91
CA ARG A 18 16.32 15.88 10.77
C ARG A 18 17.27 14.77 10.33
N ALA A 19 16.82 13.99 9.36
CA ALA A 19 17.56 12.88 8.82
C ALA A 19 18.29 13.23 7.51
N ASP A 20 19.39 12.52 7.26
CA ASP A 20 20.19 12.60 6.03
C ASP A 20 20.64 14.04 5.73
N VAL A 21 20.36 14.55 4.52
CA VAL A 21 20.73 15.89 4.07
C VAL A 21 20.11 17.01 4.92
N TYR A 22 19.05 16.72 5.69
CA TYR A 22 18.37 17.70 6.54
C TYR A 22 18.94 17.78 7.96
N ARG A 23 19.97 16.99 8.26
CA ARG A 23 20.63 16.99 9.58
C ARG A 23 21.41 18.27 9.84
N GLN A 24 21.97 18.88 8.79
CA GLN A 24 22.80 20.08 8.87
C GLN A 24 22.49 21.04 7.71
N GLY A 25 22.59 22.34 7.95
CA GLY A 25 22.42 23.37 6.91
C GLY A 25 21.01 23.95 6.81
N ASP A 26 20.69 24.52 5.64
CA ASP A 26 19.41 25.15 5.34
C ASP A 26 18.35 24.11 4.98
N ILE A 27 17.53 23.75 5.97
CA ILE A 27 16.44 22.76 5.84
C ILE A 27 15.38 23.26 4.85
N ASP A 28 14.98 24.53 4.95
CA ASP A 28 13.86 25.08 4.18
C ASP A 28 14.24 25.18 2.70
N GLY A 29 15.44 25.68 2.39
CA GLY A 29 15.95 25.73 1.03
C GLY A 29 16.12 24.34 0.40
N THR A 30 16.67 23.38 1.17
CA THR A 30 16.85 22.00 0.69
C THR A 30 15.51 21.30 0.43
N LEU A 31 14.53 21.52 1.31
CA LEU A 31 13.20 20.93 1.18
C LEU A 31 12.47 21.50 -0.03
N LEU A 32 12.57 22.83 -0.26
CA LEU A 32 11.98 23.49 -1.41
C LEU A 32 12.57 22.95 -2.72
N ASP A 33 13.90 22.86 -2.83
CA ASP A 33 14.57 22.34 -4.03
C ASP A 33 14.19 20.88 -4.31
N ARG A 34 14.11 20.02 -3.30
CA ARG A 34 13.67 18.64 -3.48
C ARG A 34 12.19 18.54 -3.84
N ALA A 35 11.33 19.37 -3.25
CA ALA A 35 9.91 19.43 -3.60
C ALA A 35 9.69 19.88 -5.06
N ASP A 36 10.48 20.85 -5.52
CA ASP A 36 10.46 21.32 -6.90
C ASP A 36 10.90 20.21 -7.86
N ARG A 37 11.94 19.44 -7.52
CA ARG A 37 12.37 18.27 -8.31
C ARG A 37 11.28 17.21 -8.44
N VAL A 38 10.61 16.87 -7.33
CA VAL A 38 9.48 15.92 -7.34
C VAL A 38 8.31 16.44 -8.18
N THR A 39 8.04 17.74 -8.12
CA THR A 39 6.96 18.37 -8.89
C THR A 39 7.29 18.45 -10.37
N ALA A 40 8.54 18.76 -10.73
CA ALA A 40 9.01 18.81 -12.11
C ALA A 40 8.93 17.44 -12.81
N GLN A 41 9.25 16.36 -12.08
CA GLN A 41 9.08 14.98 -12.58
C GLN A 41 7.61 14.61 -12.87
N ALA A 42 6.66 15.36 -12.30
CA ALA A 42 5.23 15.16 -12.45
C ALA A 42 4.56 16.28 -13.26
N GLY A 43 5.33 17.04 -14.06
CA GLY A 43 4.82 18.19 -14.81
C GLY A 43 3.67 17.85 -15.76
N ASP A 44 3.64 16.63 -16.30
CA ASP A 44 2.56 16.09 -17.12
C ASP A 44 1.22 15.95 -16.36
N LEU A 45 1.26 15.84 -15.04
CA LEU A 45 0.08 15.69 -14.18
C LEU A 45 -0.51 17.03 -13.72
N LEU A 46 0.15 18.16 -13.96
CA LEU A 46 -0.30 19.47 -13.47
C LEU A 46 -1.69 19.85 -14.01
N HIS A 47 -1.98 19.54 -15.27
CA HIS A 47 -3.30 19.78 -15.86
C HIS A 47 -4.43 19.04 -15.11
N ARG A 48 -4.12 17.94 -14.41
CA ARG A 48 -5.11 17.16 -13.63
C ARG A 48 -5.49 17.86 -12.32
N THR A 49 -4.78 18.93 -11.95
CA THR A 49 -5.01 19.68 -10.72
C THR A 49 -5.78 20.98 -10.92
N GLU A 50 -6.09 21.32 -12.17
CA GLU A 50 -6.89 22.51 -12.48
C GLU A 50 -8.24 22.47 -11.77
N GLY A 51 -8.57 23.56 -11.07
CA GLY A 51 -9.80 23.67 -10.28
C GLY A 51 -9.77 23.00 -8.90
N LEU A 52 -8.67 22.35 -8.51
CA LEU A 52 -8.52 21.81 -7.15
C LEU A 52 -8.01 22.89 -6.18
N VAL A 53 -8.68 23.04 -5.04
CA VAL A 53 -8.24 23.92 -3.96
C VAL A 53 -7.37 23.13 -2.97
N PRO A 54 -6.11 23.51 -2.73
CA PRO A 54 -5.26 22.86 -1.76
C PRO A 54 -5.85 22.95 -0.35
N ARG A 55 -6.02 21.80 0.31
CA ARG A 55 -6.42 21.77 1.72
C ARG A 55 -5.21 22.00 2.61
N GLN A 56 -5.21 23.10 3.36
CA GLN A 56 -4.22 23.35 4.40
C GLN A 56 -4.28 22.27 5.48
N ARG A 57 -3.13 21.66 5.78
CA ARG A 57 -2.97 20.63 6.80
C ARG A 57 -1.85 21.04 7.74
N ARG A 58 -2.04 20.81 9.03
CA ARG A 58 -0.97 21.02 10.02
C ARG A 58 0.16 20.02 9.77
N LEU A 59 1.39 20.49 9.97
CA LEU A 59 2.56 19.61 9.91
C LEU A 59 2.49 18.57 11.04
N PRO A 60 2.92 17.33 10.77
CA PRO A 60 3.01 16.31 11.81
C PRO A 60 4.08 16.70 12.85
N LEU A 61 3.85 16.36 14.12
CA LEU A 61 4.72 16.72 15.24
C LEU A 61 5.99 15.85 15.32
N VAL A 62 6.69 15.70 14.21
CA VAL A 62 7.95 14.95 14.10
C VAL A 62 9.12 15.91 14.34
N ARG A 63 10.06 15.51 15.18
CA ARG A 63 11.24 16.30 15.59
C ARG A 63 12.53 15.49 15.61
N ASP A 64 12.42 14.17 15.58
CA ASP A 64 13.50 13.20 15.71
C ASP A 64 13.01 11.83 15.22
N VAL A 65 13.89 10.83 15.25
CA VAL A 65 13.56 9.47 14.80
C VAL A 65 12.53 8.78 15.69
N GLY A 66 12.47 9.09 16.99
CA GLY A 66 11.50 8.50 17.90
C GLY A 66 10.08 8.97 17.60
N SER A 67 9.90 10.28 17.42
CA SER A 67 8.63 10.90 17.01
C SER A 67 8.25 10.51 15.58
N TYR A 68 9.21 10.32 14.67
CA TYR A 68 8.97 9.71 13.36
C TYR A 68 8.37 8.31 13.50
N VAL A 69 9.00 7.42 14.28
CA VAL A 69 8.50 6.06 14.51
C VAL A 69 7.08 6.10 15.06
N ALA A 70 6.82 6.90 16.09
CA ALA A 70 5.51 6.96 16.73
C ALA A 70 4.40 7.49 15.81
N ILE A 71 4.66 8.57 15.08
CA ILE A 71 3.64 9.27 14.29
C ILE A 71 3.48 8.66 12.91
N ARG A 72 4.59 8.41 12.20
CA ARG A 72 4.59 7.93 10.82
C ARG A 72 4.49 6.42 10.79
N LEU A 73 5.45 5.73 11.40
CA LEU A 73 5.61 4.29 11.20
C LEU A 73 4.55 3.48 11.92
N THR A 74 4.41 3.66 13.24
CA THR A 74 3.44 2.92 14.06
C THR A 74 2.01 3.22 13.64
N GLY A 75 1.69 4.50 13.38
CA GLY A 75 0.39 4.88 12.84
C GLY A 75 0.08 4.18 11.53
N GLN A 76 1.04 4.13 10.60
CA GLN A 76 0.79 3.52 9.29
C GLN A 76 0.72 1.98 9.33
N ILE A 77 1.53 1.33 10.17
CA ILE A 77 1.42 -0.13 10.39
C ILE A 77 0.05 -0.46 11.00
N ARG A 78 -0.30 0.20 12.11
CA ARG A 78 -1.47 -0.13 12.93
C ARG A 78 -2.78 0.33 12.30
N ASP A 79 -2.81 1.53 11.74
CA ASP A 79 -4.07 2.17 11.33
C ASP A 79 -4.33 2.01 9.83
N TYR A 80 -3.33 1.60 9.03
CA TYR A 80 -3.48 1.45 7.59
C TYR A 80 -3.12 0.06 7.07
N TYR A 81 -1.88 -0.41 7.22
CA TYR A 81 -1.46 -1.66 6.59
C TYR A 81 -2.14 -2.90 7.16
N ARG A 82 -2.08 -3.08 8.49
CA ARG A 82 -2.69 -4.24 9.16
C ARG A 82 -4.21 -4.29 8.98
N PRO A 83 -4.98 -3.20 9.17
CA PRO A 83 -6.43 -3.22 8.95
C PRO A 83 -6.80 -3.48 7.49
N ARG A 84 -6.04 -2.93 6.53
CA ARG A 84 -6.29 -3.18 5.11
C ARG A 84 -6.01 -4.63 4.72
N ALA A 85 -4.91 -5.22 5.20
CA ALA A 85 -4.63 -6.64 5.01
C ALA A 85 -5.79 -7.50 5.53
N ALA A 86 -6.24 -7.26 6.77
CA ALA A 86 -7.35 -7.99 7.38
C ALA A 86 -8.67 -7.80 6.61
N LEU A 87 -8.95 -6.60 6.12
CA LEU A 87 -10.12 -6.33 5.28
C LEU A 87 -10.08 -7.12 3.97
N MET A 88 -8.92 -7.17 3.29
CA MET A 88 -8.77 -7.94 2.06
C MET A 88 -8.88 -9.44 2.30
N SER A 89 -8.32 -9.93 3.41
CA SER A 89 -8.47 -11.34 3.85
C SER A 89 -9.95 -11.73 4.01
N ARG A 90 -10.73 -10.88 4.69
CA ARG A 90 -12.19 -11.08 4.87
C ARG A 90 -12.92 -11.11 3.53
N ARG A 91 -12.59 -10.19 2.61
CA ARG A 91 -13.18 -10.14 1.27
C ARG A 91 -12.81 -11.34 0.43
N CYS A 92 -11.55 -11.77 0.44
CA CYS A 92 -11.10 -12.98 -0.24
C CYS A 92 -11.88 -14.20 0.26
N THR A 93 -12.02 -14.34 1.58
CA THR A 93 -12.79 -15.43 2.19
C THR A 93 -14.26 -15.41 1.77
N ALA A 94 -14.90 -14.22 1.74
CA ALA A 94 -16.28 -14.09 1.31
C ALA A 94 -16.47 -14.51 -0.15
N VAL A 95 -15.59 -14.05 -1.05
CA VAL A 95 -15.68 -14.39 -2.48
C VAL A 95 -15.40 -15.88 -2.73
N ARG A 96 -14.43 -16.49 -2.05
CA ARG A 96 -14.19 -17.93 -2.13
C ARG A 96 -15.40 -18.75 -1.72
N ARG A 97 -16.15 -18.31 -0.70
CA ARG A 97 -17.42 -18.97 -0.31
C ARG A 97 -18.48 -18.86 -1.40
N CYS A 98 -18.59 -17.70 -2.06
CA CYS A 98 -19.47 -17.53 -3.21
C CYS A 98 -19.06 -18.42 -4.39
N GLU A 99 -17.76 -18.50 -4.69
CA GLU A 99 -17.20 -19.35 -5.75
C GLU A 99 -17.54 -20.83 -5.52
N VAL A 100 -17.32 -21.34 -4.30
CA VAL A 100 -17.70 -22.73 -3.94
C VAL A 100 -19.21 -22.96 -4.09
N SER A 101 -20.03 -22.00 -3.67
CA SER A 101 -21.49 -22.10 -3.79
C SER A 101 -21.92 -22.13 -5.26
N LEU A 102 -21.33 -21.28 -6.11
CA LEU A 102 -21.60 -21.26 -7.54
C LEU A 102 -21.14 -22.54 -8.23
N ALA A 103 -20.00 -23.10 -7.83
CA ALA A 103 -19.52 -24.38 -8.36
C ALA A 103 -20.49 -25.52 -8.02
N VAL A 104 -21.02 -25.57 -6.79
CA VAL A 104 -22.04 -26.56 -6.39
C VAL A 104 -23.32 -26.41 -7.22
N VAL A 105 -23.79 -25.17 -7.44
CA VAL A 105 -24.95 -24.90 -8.29
C VAL A 105 -24.69 -25.33 -9.74
N ALA A 106 -23.52 -25.00 -10.30
CA ALA A 106 -23.13 -25.40 -11.65
C ALA A 106 -23.11 -26.92 -11.81
N SER A 107 -22.52 -27.64 -10.85
CA SER A 107 -22.51 -29.10 -10.83
C SER A 107 -23.92 -29.68 -10.73
N GLY A 108 -24.80 -29.10 -9.90
CA GLY A 108 -26.20 -29.51 -9.78
C GLY A 108 -26.98 -29.32 -11.08
N LEU A 109 -26.83 -28.16 -11.74
CA LEU A 109 -27.44 -27.88 -13.05
C LEU A 109 -26.95 -28.87 -14.11
N GLY A 110 -25.65 -29.19 -14.12
CA GLY A 110 -25.07 -30.18 -15.02
C GLY A 110 -25.65 -31.59 -14.81
N ALA A 111 -25.84 -32.01 -13.55
CA ALA A 111 -26.45 -33.29 -13.24
C ALA A 111 -27.93 -33.36 -13.70
N VAL A 112 -28.71 -32.31 -13.46
CA VAL A 112 -30.12 -32.24 -13.92
C VAL A 112 -30.21 -32.27 -15.43
N ALA A 113 -29.36 -31.51 -16.14
CA ALA A 113 -29.32 -31.51 -17.59
C ALA A 113 -29.01 -32.90 -18.18
N GLY A 114 -28.10 -33.65 -17.55
CA GLY A 114 -27.76 -35.02 -17.97
C GLY A 114 -28.89 -36.05 -17.78
N VAL A 115 -29.78 -35.83 -16.81
CA VAL A 115 -30.90 -36.75 -16.51
C VAL A 115 -32.14 -36.46 -17.37
N TYR A 116 -32.48 -35.19 -17.60
CA TYR A 116 -33.76 -34.80 -18.18
C TYR A 116 -33.72 -34.39 -19.66
N GLY A 117 -32.55 -34.29 -20.28
CA GLY A 117 -32.40 -33.79 -21.66
C GLY A 117 -32.52 -32.26 -21.76
N THR A 118 -31.89 -31.66 -22.77
CA THR A 118 -31.51 -30.23 -22.79
C THR A 118 -32.22 -29.36 -23.82
N ASP A 119 -33.51 -29.62 -24.12
CA ASP A 119 -34.21 -28.89 -25.19
C ASP A 119 -34.62 -27.45 -24.86
N SER A 120 -34.30 -26.94 -23.65
CA SER A 120 -34.64 -25.55 -23.27
C SER A 120 -33.41 -24.62 -23.31
N ALA A 121 -33.54 -23.53 -24.07
CA ALA A 121 -32.54 -22.44 -24.10
C ALA A 121 -32.29 -21.82 -22.71
N ALA A 122 -33.27 -21.88 -21.80
CA ALA A 122 -33.16 -21.35 -20.44
C ALA A 122 -32.09 -22.08 -19.59
N LEU A 123 -31.92 -23.40 -19.77
CA LEU A 123 -30.90 -24.17 -19.06
C LEU A 123 -29.48 -23.76 -19.47
N TRP A 124 -29.27 -23.47 -20.76
CA TRP A 124 -27.99 -23.00 -21.27
C TRP A 124 -27.66 -21.58 -20.80
N VAL A 125 -28.64 -20.68 -20.75
CA VAL A 125 -28.46 -19.32 -20.21
C VAL A 125 -28.05 -19.38 -18.74
N ALA A 126 -28.69 -20.22 -17.92
CA ALA A 126 -28.35 -20.39 -16.51
C ALA A 126 -26.93 -20.97 -16.33
N THR A 127 -26.54 -21.94 -17.15
CA THR A 127 -25.22 -22.56 -17.12
C THR A 127 -24.11 -21.55 -17.48
N VAL A 128 -24.26 -20.84 -18.59
CA VAL A 128 -23.30 -19.82 -19.03
C VAL A 128 -23.16 -18.71 -17.97
N THR A 129 -24.29 -18.23 -17.44
CA THR A 129 -24.29 -17.22 -16.37
C THR A 129 -23.51 -17.69 -15.14
N THR A 130 -23.70 -18.95 -14.72
CA THR A 130 -23.01 -19.51 -13.56
C THR A 130 -21.51 -19.65 -13.80
N VAL A 131 -21.10 -20.07 -15.00
CA VAL A 131 -19.68 -20.15 -15.39
C VAL A 131 -19.05 -18.75 -15.38
N THR A 132 -19.69 -17.76 -16.00
CA THR A 132 -19.22 -16.36 -16.00
C THR A 132 -19.12 -15.80 -14.58
N ALA A 133 -20.12 -16.06 -13.73
CA ALA A 133 -20.11 -15.63 -12.33
C ALA A 133 -18.97 -16.30 -11.53
N THR A 134 -18.70 -17.58 -11.78
CA THR A 134 -17.62 -18.33 -11.13
C THR A 134 -16.26 -17.77 -11.52
N VAL A 135 -16.02 -17.54 -12.82
CA VAL A 135 -14.76 -16.94 -13.31
C VAL A 135 -14.56 -15.54 -12.73
N THR A 136 -15.62 -14.73 -12.68
CA THR A 136 -15.57 -13.39 -12.09
C THR A 136 -15.27 -13.43 -10.60
N ALA A 137 -15.91 -14.35 -9.86
CA ALA A 137 -15.63 -14.57 -8.44
C ALA A 137 -14.16 -14.99 -8.23
N HIS A 138 -13.66 -15.92 -9.04
CA HIS A 138 -12.26 -16.34 -8.98
C HIS A 138 -11.29 -15.17 -9.19
N ALA A 139 -11.49 -14.35 -10.23
CA ALA A 139 -10.67 -13.18 -10.51
C ALA A 139 -10.69 -12.17 -9.35
N ALA A 140 -11.86 -11.92 -8.77
CA ALA A 140 -12.01 -11.04 -7.61
C ALA A 140 -11.29 -11.61 -6.37
N ALA A 141 -11.38 -12.93 -6.12
CA ALA A 141 -10.67 -13.59 -5.02
C ALA A 141 -9.16 -13.49 -5.18
N ALA A 142 -8.64 -13.72 -6.39
CA ALA A 142 -7.22 -13.58 -6.71
C ALA A 142 -6.73 -12.14 -6.48
N ARG A 143 -7.53 -11.15 -6.90
CA ARG A 143 -7.23 -9.73 -6.65
C ARG A 143 -7.15 -9.41 -5.15
N TYR A 144 -8.10 -9.89 -4.35
CA TYR A 144 -8.08 -9.65 -2.90
C TYR A 144 -6.93 -10.37 -2.20
N ALA A 145 -6.63 -11.60 -2.58
CA ALA A 145 -5.48 -12.35 -2.04
C ALA A 145 -4.15 -11.64 -2.33
N TYR A 146 -3.98 -11.13 -3.55
CA TYR A 146 -2.81 -10.32 -3.90
C TYR A 146 -2.70 -9.06 -3.03
N GLN A 147 -3.80 -8.31 -2.87
CA GLN A 147 -3.81 -7.09 -2.05
C GLN A 147 -3.54 -7.38 -0.57
N GLU A 148 -4.07 -8.48 -0.04
CA GLU A 148 -3.78 -8.95 1.32
C GLU A 148 -2.28 -9.23 1.50
N LEU A 149 -1.68 -9.98 0.57
CA LEU A 149 -0.26 -10.31 0.60
C LEU A 149 0.61 -9.06 0.59
N GLU A 150 0.28 -8.11 -0.29
CA GLU A 150 1.05 -6.88 -0.44
C GLU A 150 1.01 -6.01 0.83
N PHE A 151 -0.17 -5.76 1.40
CA PHE A 151 -0.27 -5.01 2.65
C PHE A 151 0.40 -5.72 3.83
N SER A 152 0.28 -7.05 3.89
CA SER A 152 0.90 -7.85 4.96
C SER A 152 2.43 -7.84 4.85
N ARG A 153 2.96 -7.95 3.64
CA ARG A 153 4.41 -7.88 3.38
C ARG A 153 4.97 -6.51 3.75
N THR A 154 4.33 -5.43 3.32
CA THR A 154 4.77 -4.07 3.68
C THR A 154 4.74 -3.87 5.19
N ALA A 155 3.68 -4.30 5.89
CA ALA A 155 3.63 -4.23 7.35
C ALA A 155 4.78 -5.00 8.00
N ALA A 156 5.01 -6.25 7.58
CA ALA A 156 6.06 -7.10 8.13
C ALA A 156 7.46 -6.54 7.88
N GLU A 157 7.70 -5.93 6.71
CA GLU A 157 8.99 -5.30 6.40
C GLU A 157 9.26 -4.09 7.28
N LEU A 158 8.26 -3.21 7.49
CA LEU A 158 8.37 -2.06 8.38
C LEU A 158 8.54 -2.49 9.85
N GLU A 159 7.81 -3.51 10.31
CA GLU A 159 7.97 -4.09 11.64
C GLU A 159 9.37 -4.70 11.82
N SER A 160 9.90 -5.37 10.80
CA SER A 160 11.24 -5.95 10.81
C SER A 160 12.32 -4.86 10.89
N LEU A 161 12.16 -3.74 10.16
CA LEU A 161 13.06 -2.58 10.28
C LEU A 161 13.02 -1.98 11.69
N LEU A 162 11.82 -1.83 12.27
CA LEU A 162 11.64 -1.32 13.63
C LEU A 162 12.29 -2.25 14.68
N ALA A 163 12.12 -3.55 14.53
CA ALA A 163 12.71 -4.55 15.42
C ALA A 163 14.25 -4.51 15.36
N ARG A 164 14.84 -4.44 14.15
CA ARG A 164 16.29 -4.32 13.96
C ARG A 164 16.86 -3.07 14.61
N ARG A 165 16.20 -1.92 14.42
CA ARG A 165 16.56 -0.66 15.08
C ARG A 165 16.55 -0.80 16.59
N SER A 166 15.48 -1.38 17.14
CA SER A 166 15.31 -1.52 18.59
C SER A 166 16.40 -2.40 19.21
N ALA A 167 16.86 -3.43 18.48
CA ALA A 167 17.97 -4.28 18.88
C ALA A 167 19.33 -3.57 18.79
N GLY A 168 19.55 -2.73 17.77
CA GLY A 168 20.80 -1.97 17.56
C GLY A 168 20.97 -0.75 18.48
N ALA A 169 19.87 -0.19 18.99
CA ALA A 169 19.88 1.03 19.81
C ALA A 169 20.71 0.95 21.11
N GLY A 170 21.06 -0.26 21.57
CA GLY A 170 21.98 -0.46 22.68
C GLY A 170 23.44 -0.13 22.32
N ALA A 171 23.89 -0.59 21.15
CA ALA A 171 25.26 -0.42 20.66
C ALA A 171 25.53 1.01 20.16
N ASP A 172 24.53 1.62 19.50
CA ASP A 172 24.62 2.98 18.95
C ASP A 172 24.83 4.07 20.04
N ARG A 173 24.53 3.74 21.31
CA ARG A 173 24.69 4.66 22.44
C ARG A 173 26.16 4.86 22.83
N GLU A 174 27.07 3.97 22.42
CA GLU A 174 28.51 4.04 22.68
C GLU A 174 29.25 4.93 21.67
N GLN A 175 28.75 5.04 20.42
CA GLN A 175 29.24 5.98 19.40
C GLN A 175 28.09 6.80 18.78
N PRO A 176 27.87 8.05 19.23
CA PRO A 176 26.73 8.88 18.79
C PRO A 176 26.69 9.18 17.28
N ALA A 177 27.87 9.28 16.64
CA ALA A 177 27.96 9.55 15.20
C ALA A 177 27.49 8.35 14.34
N ASP A 178 27.71 7.12 14.82
CA ASP A 178 27.25 5.92 14.14
C ASP A 178 25.75 5.69 14.35
N GLY A 179 25.24 6.03 15.54
CA GLY A 179 23.80 6.08 15.79
C GLY A 179 23.07 7.06 14.87
N ALA A 180 23.62 8.25 14.64
CA ALA A 180 23.05 9.21 13.69
C ALA A 180 22.97 8.66 12.25
N ARG A 181 24.03 7.99 11.78
CA ARG A 181 24.04 7.38 10.44
C ARG A 181 23.08 6.17 10.33
N SER A 182 22.98 5.38 11.40
CA SER A 182 22.02 4.28 11.55
C SER A 182 20.56 4.78 11.47
N ASP A 183 20.28 5.89 12.15
CA ASP A 183 19.00 6.60 12.13
C ASP A 183 18.60 7.08 10.72
N ASP A 184 19.55 7.66 9.98
CA ASP A 184 19.33 8.15 8.62
C ASP A 184 19.04 7.01 7.64
N ALA A 185 19.82 5.93 7.73
CA ALA A 185 19.61 4.72 6.92
C ALA A 185 18.27 4.06 7.24
N PHE A 186 17.88 4.03 8.51
CA PHE A 186 16.60 3.49 8.95
C PHE A 186 15.41 4.27 8.38
N ILE A 187 15.40 5.61 8.51
CA ILE A 187 14.32 6.46 7.99
C ILE A 187 14.23 6.33 6.46
N SER A 188 15.38 6.44 5.79
CA SER A 188 15.45 6.31 4.32
C SER A 188 14.89 4.96 3.84
N ARG A 189 15.19 3.87 4.56
CA ARG A 189 14.68 2.54 4.21
C ARG A 189 13.17 2.42 4.46
N CYS A 190 12.66 3.02 5.54
CA CYS A 190 11.22 3.02 5.81
C CYS A 190 10.43 3.78 4.74
N GLU A 191 10.89 4.98 4.37
CA GLU A 191 10.23 5.77 3.33
C GLU A 191 10.33 5.12 1.95
N LEU A 192 11.45 4.45 1.63
CA LEU A 192 11.58 3.65 0.40
C LEU A 192 10.54 2.51 0.33
N VAL A 193 10.31 1.80 1.44
CA VAL A 193 9.32 0.72 1.50
C VAL A 193 7.90 1.28 1.31
N ILE A 194 7.62 2.47 1.88
CA ILE A 194 6.33 3.15 1.73
C ILE A 194 6.13 3.67 0.29
N SER A 195 7.15 4.24 -0.33
CA SER A 195 7.08 4.77 -1.70
C SER A 195 6.94 3.67 -2.75
N ALA A 196 7.76 2.61 -2.65
CA ALA A 196 7.75 1.47 -3.57
C ALA A 196 6.38 0.79 -3.64
N GLN A 197 5.69 0.70 -2.51
CA GLN A 197 4.33 0.17 -2.47
C GLN A 197 3.34 1.07 -3.25
N ASN A 198 3.42 2.39 -3.09
CA ASN A 198 2.54 3.29 -3.84
C ASN A 198 2.85 3.26 -5.35
N GLU A 199 4.10 3.08 -5.75
CA GLU A 199 4.49 2.94 -7.16
C GLU A 199 4.01 1.62 -7.76
N ALA A 200 4.15 0.50 -7.03
CA ALA A 200 3.64 -0.80 -7.46
C ALA A 200 2.12 -0.78 -7.71
N TRP A 201 1.36 -0.07 -6.86
CA TRP A 201 -0.07 0.16 -7.07
C TRP A 201 -0.37 0.97 -8.33
N MET A 202 0.45 1.98 -8.65
CA MET A 202 0.27 2.82 -9.83
C MET A 202 0.62 2.09 -11.13
N ALA A 203 1.73 1.34 -11.15
CA ALA A 203 2.16 0.56 -12.31
C ALA A 203 1.10 -0.48 -12.69
N LYS A 204 0.48 -1.12 -11.69
CA LYS A 204 -0.60 -2.08 -11.92
C LYS A 204 -1.84 -1.44 -12.56
N TRP A 205 -2.25 -0.26 -12.12
CA TRP A 205 -3.43 0.43 -12.69
C TRP A 205 -3.19 1.06 -14.06
N ALA A 206 -1.93 1.14 -14.51
CA ALA A 206 -1.59 1.55 -15.86
C ALA A 206 -1.51 0.35 -16.84
N ALA A 207 -1.37 -0.88 -16.32
CA ALA A 207 -1.29 -2.12 -17.08
C ALA A 207 -2.64 -2.87 -17.19
N ASP A 208 -3.60 -2.55 -16.31
CA ASP A 208 -5.01 -2.97 -16.35
C ASP A 208 -5.86 -1.93 -17.11
#